data_AF-A0A424YIW2-F1
#
_entry.id   AF-A0A424YIW2-F1
#
_cell.length_a   1.000
_cell.length_b   1.000
_cell.length_c   1.000
_cell.angle_alpha   90.00
_cell.angle_beta   90.00
_cell.angle_gamma   90.00
#
_symmetry.space_group_name_H-M   'P 1'
#
loop_
_entity.id
_entity.type
_entity.pdbx_description
1 polymer ?
#
loop_
_entity_poly.entity_id
_entity_poly.type
_entity_poly.pdbx_seq_one_letter_code
_entity_poly.pdbx_strand_id
1 'polypeptide(L)'
;EIYKDAEEAIKDNPPTRLFQRAINGAIIACGYAEILLSKALADYGPDAQVGYPDTAYYLPVIRSLSGEEVTQLGQLQPILNRMRAQVKESEVTFEMARLAGETTAYAAEIIETVHYLRYGHRHVEPWTGFIKDPIMRKYGILLVDWTIPGEGVIVGKAKTSEDLGNIARELMSLNIKTFFCNEVCEQALEVKVKAGKENCQFLLGNFTQLVHAFSYNLRAAMAFGGIEPGLRDHHRDYQRRRIRAFVLHLGEIDDVQVAAHFAAIFLGFPVICDTELPEDHQVPGWYESHPDYETLVKYAMEVRGLEVEDIEVSEPLVIGSTQEEKVIAREGKDSKFKERVQLVLK
;
A
#
# COMPACT_ATOMS: atom_id res chain seq x y z
N GLU A 1 -18.18 8.16 -7.18
CA GLU A 1 -18.47 7.63 -8.53
C GLU A 1 -17.86 6.26 -8.77
N ILE A 2 -16.56 6.04 -8.54
CA ILE A 2 -15.90 4.74 -8.83
C ILE A 2 -16.49 3.53 -8.07
N TYR A 3 -17.22 3.76 -6.98
CA TYR A 3 -17.85 2.71 -6.18
C TYR A 3 -19.31 2.44 -6.57
N LYS A 4 -19.88 3.20 -7.52
CA LYS A 4 -21.32 3.21 -7.80
C LYS A 4 -21.85 1.83 -8.19
N ASP A 5 -21.09 1.10 -9.01
CA ASP A 5 -21.50 -0.23 -9.48
C ASP A 5 -21.56 -1.23 -8.31
N ALA A 6 -20.60 -1.14 -7.39
CA ALA A 6 -20.59 -1.94 -6.17
C ALA A 6 -21.70 -1.52 -5.20
N GLU A 7 -21.96 -0.22 -5.06
CA GLU A 7 -23.05 0.32 -4.24
C GLU A 7 -24.42 -0.13 -4.75
N GLU A 8 -24.62 -0.21 -6.08
CA GLU A 8 -25.84 -0.77 -6.65
C GLU A 8 -25.91 -2.29 -6.48
N ALA A 9 -24.79 -3.00 -6.66
CA ALA A 9 -24.74 -4.47 -6.53
C ALA A 9 -25.09 -4.96 -5.10
N ILE A 10 -24.74 -4.19 -4.08
CA ILE A 10 -24.99 -4.55 -2.67
C ILE A 10 -26.22 -3.87 -2.06
N LYS A 11 -26.97 -3.09 -2.83
CA LYS A 11 -28.05 -2.23 -2.33
C LYS A 11 -29.15 -3.00 -1.58
N ASP A 12 -29.54 -4.16 -2.11
CA ASP A 12 -30.61 -4.98 -1.55
C ASP A 12 -30.13 -5.91 -0.43
N ASN A 13 -28.83 -6.23 -0.40
CA ASN A 13 -28.21 -7.09 0.61
C ASN A 13 -26.81 -6.56 0.99
N PRO A 14 -26.73 -5.45 1.74
CA PRO A 14 -25.45 -4.86 2.08
C PRO A 14 -24.65 -5.76 3.02
N PRO A 15 -23.32 -5.93 2.82
CA PRO A 15 -22.44 -6.73 3.68
C PRO A 15 -22.15 -5.98 4.99
N THR A 16 -23.20 -5.74 5.77
CA THR A 16 -23.17 -4.94 7.00
C THR A 16 -22.21 -5.50 8.04
N ARG A 17 -22.00 -6.82 8.09
CA ARG A 17 -21.01 -7.43 8.97
C ARG A 17 -19.60 -7.03 8.60
N LEU A 18 -19.23 -7.05 7.31
CA LEU A 18 -17.93 -6.56 6.86
C LEU A 18 -17.73 -5.08 7.20
N PHE A 19 -18.75 -4.25 6.95
CA PHE A 19 -18.68 -2.82 7.27
C PHE A 19 -18.52 -2.57 8.77
N GLN A 20 -19.24 -3.33 9.60
CA GLN A 20 -19.08 -3.27 11.05
C GLN A 20 -17.68 -3.67 11.50
N ARG A 21 -17.08 -4.70 10.90
CA ARG A 21 -15.69 -5.10 11.19
C ARG A 21 -14.69 -4.00 10.85
N ALA A 22 -14.87 -3.31 9.72
CA ALA A 22 -14.05 -2.16 9.36
C ALA A 22 -14.17 -1.00 10.37
N ILE A 23 -15.40 -0.71 10.82
CA ILE A 23 -15.67 0.30 11.85
C ILE A 23 -15.01 -0.08 13.19
N ASN A 24 -15.19 -1.33 13.63
CA ASN A 24 -14.60 -1.85 14.86
C ASN A 24 -13.07 -1.77 14.81
N GLY A 25 -12.46 -2.20 13.70
CA GLY A 25 -11.01 -2.12 13.50
C GLY A 25 -10.48 -0.70 13.56
N ALA A 26 -11.19 0.27 12.98
CA ALA A 26 -10.83 1.69 13.07
C ALA A 26 -10.90 2.22 14.50
N ILE A 27 -11.91 1.82 15.28
CA ILE A 27 -12.03 2.18 16.70
C ILE A 27 -10.86 1.60 17.50
N ILE A 28 -10.51 0.34 17.27
CA ILE A 28 -9.37 -0.32 17.90
C ILE A 28 -8.07 0.41 17.55
N ALA A 29 -7.84 0.69 16.26
CA ALA A 29 -6.64 1.39 15.79
C ALA A 29 -6.52 2.80 16.39
N CYS A 30 -7.61 3.58 16.41
CA CYS A 30 -7.63 4.90 17.03
C CYS A 30 -7.44 4.86 18.55
N GLY A 31 -8.03 3.87 19.23
CA GLY A 31 -7.84 3.67 20.66
C GLY A 31 -6.39 3.34 21.00
N TYR A 32 -5.76 2.48 20.20
CA TYR A 32 -4.36 2.14 20.36
C TYR A 32 -3.43 3.33 20.06
N ALA A 33 -3.68 4.07 18.98
CA ALA A 33 -2.96 5.30 18.65
C ALA A 33 -3.03 6.34 19.77
N GLU A 34 -4.21 6.52 20.39
CA GLU A 34 -4.41 7.44 21.51
C GLU A 34 -3.56 7.06 22.73
N ILE A 35 -3.53 5.77 23.08
CA ILE A 35 -2.75 5.27 24.22
C ILE A 35 -1.26 5.53 23.98
N LEU A 36 -0.75 5.20 22.79
CA LEU A 36 0.66 5.39 22.45
C LEU A 36 1.04 6.88 22.37
N LEU A 37 0.19 7.70 21.75
CA LEU A 37 0.40 9.13 21.62
C LEU A 37 0.37 9.82 22.98
N SER A 38 -0.63 9.51 23.82
CA SER A 38 -0.73 10.05 25.19
C SER A 38 0.50 9.72 26.02
N LYS A 39 0.98 8.47 25.94
CA LYS A 39 2.22 8.06 26.61
C LYS A 39 3.43 8.81 26.07
N ALA A 40 3.53 8.99 24.75
CA ALA A 40 4.64 9.73 24.14
C ALA A 40 4.61 11.21 24.56
N LEU A 41 3.43 11.83 24.62
CA LEU A 41 3.26 13.21 25.08
C LEU A 41 3.70 13.37 26.54
N ALA A 42 3.39 12.39 27.40
CA ALA A 42 3.85 12.39 28.78
C ALA A 42 5.38 12.21 28.90
N ASP A 43 5.98 11.34 28.07
CA ASP A 43 7.40 11.02 28.14
C ASP A 43 8.30 12.10 27.53
N TYR A 44 7.87 12.74 26.43
CA TYR A 44 8.71 13.64 25.61
C TYR A 44 8.20 15.09 25.55
N GLY A 45 6.96 15.35 25.99
CA GLY A 45 6.33 16.66 25.87
C GLY A 45 5.79 16.95 24.46
N PRO A 46 4.92 17.97 24.32
CA PRO A 46 4.27 18.30 23.05
C PRO A 46 5.23 18.85 21.97
N ASP A 47 6.33 19.50 22.38
CA ASP A 47 7.28 20.15 21.47
C ASP A 47 8.32 19.19 20.87
N ALA A 48 8.29 17.91 21.27
CA ALA A 48 9.18 16.88 20.77
C ALA A 48 9.07 16.76 19.25
N GLN A 49 10.21 16.82 18.56
CA GLN A 49 10.26 16.72 17.10
C GLN A 49 9.90 15.30 16.65
N VAL A 50 9.04 15.21 15.65
CA VAL A 50 8.59 13.94 15.06
C VAL A 50 8.71 13.98 13.55
N GLY A 51 8.87 12.82 12.94
CA GLY A 51 8.92 12.68 11.49
C GLY A 51 9.58 11.37 11.06
N TYR A 52 9.50 11.10 9.77
CA TYR A 52 10.23 10.01 9.14
C TYR A 52 11.59 10.49 8.60
N PRO A 53 12.57 9.59 8.46
CA PRO A 53 13.87 9.95 7.89
C PRO A 53 13.77 10.18 6.38
N ASP A 54 14.57 11.13 5.89
CA ASP A 54 14.79 11.39 4.47
C ASP A 54 13.47 11.55 3.67
N THR A 55 12.54 12.34 4.22
CA THR A 55 11.31 12.76 3.55
C THR A 55 11.10 14.27 3.63
N ALA A 56 10.65 14.86 2.53
CA ALA A 56 10.22 16.27 2.48
C ALA A 56 8.70 16.43 2.67
N TYR A 57 7.99 15.33 2.94
CA TYR A 57 6.53 15.28 2.97
C TYR A 57 5.96 15.07 4.38
N TYR A 58 6.71 15.44 5.41
CA TYR A 58 6.31 15.30 6.81
C TYR A 58 5.84 13.87 7.13
N LEU A 59 4.59 13.72 7.55
CA LEU A 59 3.87 12.46 7.68
C LEU A 59 2.98 12.29 6.44
N PRO A 60 3.36 11.45 5.45
CA PRO A 60 2.79 11.59 4.12
C PRO A 60 1.31 11.26 3.97
N VAL A 61 0.72 10.38 4.78
CA VAL A 61 -0.74 10.12 4.75
C VAL A 61 -1.47 11.39 5.18
N ILE A 62 -1.13 11.94 6.35
CA ILE A 62 -1.70 13.17 6.91
C ILE A 62 -1.47 14.34 5.95
N ARG A 63 -0.22 14.54 5.50
CA ARG A 63 0.16 15.65 4.61
C ARG A 63 -0.62 15.59 3.30
N SER A 64 -0.81 14.41 2.72
CA SER A 64 -1.51 14.30 1.43
C SER A 64 -3.00 14.54 1.59
N LEU A 65 -3.63 13.88 2.57
CA LEU A 65 -5.08 13.83 2.66
C LEU A 65 -5.71 15.01 3.41
N SER A 66 -5.00 15.64 4.35
CA SER A 66 -5.50 16.81 5.11
C SER A 66 -4.55 18.01 5.14
N GLY A 67 -3.32 17.87 4.64
CA GLY A 67 -2.45 19.02 4.33
C GLY A 67 -1.51 19.45 5.46
N GLU A 68 -1.60 18.87 6.66
CA GLU A 68 -0.84 19.35 7.81
C GLU A 68 0.67 19.08 7.69
N GLU A 69 1.46 20.06 8.11
CA GLU A 69 2.92 19.99 8.22
C GLU A 69 3.32 19.60 9.64
N VAL A 70 3.10 18.32 9.96
CA VAL A 70 3.40 17.80 11.31
C VAL A 70 4.91 17.72 11.50
N THR A 71 5.41 18.46 12.50
CA THR A 71 6.81 18.48 12.94
C THR A 71 6.96 18.21 14.44
N GLN A 72 5.88 18.37 15.20
CA GLN A 72 5.86 18.23 16.66
C GLN A 72 4.79 17.24 17.12
N LEU A 73 5.10 16.49 18.17
CA LEU A 73 4.26 15.44 18.72
C LEU A 73 2.86 15.95 19.12
N GLY A 74 2.78 17.15 19.72
CA GLY A 74 1.52 17.77 20.15
C GLY A 74 0.52 18.02 19.02
N GLN A 75 0.98 18.14 17.76
CA GLN A 75 0.13 18.37 16.60
C GLN A 75 -0.71 17.14 16.22
N LEU A 76 -0.31 15.94 16.67
CA LEU A 76 -0.99 14.69 16.32
C LEU A 76 -2.33 14.50 17.06
N GLN A 77 -2.46 15.05 18.26
CA GLN A 77 -3.67 14.87 19.09
C GLN A 77 -4.94 15.43 18.44
N PRO A 78 -4.97 16.70 17.97
CA PRO A 78 -6.16 17.22 17.29
C PRO A 78 -6.49 16.47 15.99
N ILE A 79 -5.47 15.98 15.28
CA ILE A 79 -5.64 15.17 14.07
C ILE A 79 -6.32 13.84 14.41
N LEU A 80 -5.82 13.12 15.41
CA LEU A 80 -6.42 11.86 15.85
C LEU A 80 -7.86 12.04 16.33
N ASN A 81 -8.14 13.12 17.08
CA ASN A 81 -9.48 13.44 17.54
C ASN A 81 -10.47 13.69 16.39
N ARG A 82 -10.03 14.39 15.33
CA ARG A 82 -10.84 14.57 14.12
C ARG A 82 -11.14 13.23 13.44
N MET A 83 -10.14 12.38 13.28
CA MET A 83 -10.32 11.08 12.62
C MET A 83 -11.19 10.13 13.45
N ARG A 84 -11.12 10.20 14.78
CA ARG A 84 -12.04 9.49 15.68
C ARG A 84 -13.49 9.95 15.48
N ALA A 85 -13.72 11.26 15.42
CA ALA A 85 -15.06 11.82 15.25
C ALA A 85 -15.69 11.53 13.88
N GLN A 86 -14.87 11.20 12.86
CA GLN A 86 -15.35 10.80 11.53
C GLN A 86 -16.07 9.44 11.57
N VAL A 87 -15.63 8.51 12.42
CA VAL A 87 -16.18 7.15 12.46
C VAL A 87 -17.44 7.15 13.31
N LYS A 88 -18.59 6.86 12.69
CA LYS A 88 -19.87 6.76 13.39
C LYS A 88 -20.36 5.32 13.39
N GLU A 89 -20.36 4.72 14.58
CA GLU A 89 -20.78 3.32 14.78
C GLU A 89 -22.21 3.02 14.33
N SER A 90 -23.09 4.01 14.35
CA SER A 90 -24.49 3.84 13.94
C SER A 90 -24.70 3.82 12.43
N GLU A 91 -23.71 4.24 11.62
CA GLU A 91 -23.83 4.37 10.16
C GLU A 91 -23.11 3.21 9.45
N VAL A 92 -23.65 2.00 9.54
CA VAL A 92 -23.03 0.78 8.96
C VAL A 92 -23.25 0.72 7.44
N THR A 93 -22.48 1.51 6.70
CA THR A 93 -22.57 1.65 5.24
C THR A 93 -21.22 1.45 4.56
N PHE A 94 -21.23 1.24 3.24
CA PHE A 94 -19.98 1.13 2.48
C PHE A 94 -19.15 2.42 2.55
N GLU A 95 -19.80 3.58 2.49
CA GLU A 95 -19.12 4.87 2.65
C GLU A 95 -18.46 5.00 4.02
N MET A 96 -19.17 4.69 5.10
CA MET A 96 -18.62 4.75 6.44
C MET A 96 -17.47 3.76 6.64
N ALA A 97 -17.55 2.56 6.07
CA ALA A 97 -16.45 1.60 6.11
C ALA A 97 -15.19 2.15 5.40
N ARG A 98 -15.33 2.85 4.27
CA ARG A 98 -14.20 3.54 3.60
C ARG A 98 -13.64 4.68 4.45
N LEU A 99 -14.50 5.47 5.10
CA LEU A 99 -14.08 6.52 6.04
C LEU A 99 -13.38 5.96 7.28
N ALA A 100 -13.83 4.81 7.79
CA ALA A 100 -13.15 4.06 8.84
C ALA A 100 -11.78 3.55 8.38
N GLY A 101 -11.66 3.15 7.11
CA GLY A 101 -10.39 2.81 6.50
C GLY A 101 -9.42 3.98 6.45
N GLU A 102 -9.86 5.15 5.98
CA GLU A 102 -9.04 6.38 6.04
C GLU A 102 -8.60 6.69 7.48
N THR A 103 -9.52 6.65 8.45
CA THR A 103 -9.20 6.83 9.88
C THR A 103 -8.13 5.85 10.35
N THR A 104 -8.19 4.59 9.91
CA THR A 104 -7.18 3.57 10.22
C THR A 104 -5.81 3.92 9.64
N ALA A 105 -5.74 4.45 8.41
CA ALA A 105 -4.46 4.89 7.83
C ALA A 105 -3.82 6.03 8.63
N TYR A 106 -4.62 7.01 9.08
CA TYR A 106 -4.14 8.07 9.97
C TYR A 106 -3.66 7.52 11.32
N ALA A 107 -4.44 6.62 11.94
CA ALA A 107 -4.06 6.00 13.21
C ALA A 107 -2.74 5.22 13.07
N ALA A 108 -2.58 4.43 12.00
CA ALA A 108 -1.36 3.68 11.72
C ALA A 108 -0.15 4.60 11.50
N GLU A 109 -0.30 5.71 10.76
CA GLU A 109 0.81 6.66 10.58
C GLU A 109 1.20 7.37 11.88
N ILE A 110 0.24 7.67 12.76
CA ILE A 110 0.50 8.20 14.10
C ILE A 110 1.25 7.19 14.96
N ILE A 111 0.82 5.93 14.95
CA ILE A 111 1.48 4.84 15.69
C ILE A 111 2.92 4.67 15.22
N GLU A 112 3.15 4.59 13.91
CA GLU A 112 4.50 4.49 13.34
C GLU A 112 5.34 5.72 13.67
N THR A 113 4.78 6.93 13.62
CA THR A 113 5.48 8.16 14.01
C THR A 113 5.97 8.09 15.46
N VAL A 114 5.12 7.61 16.38
CA VAL A 114 5.50 7.41 17.79
C VAL A 114 6.58 6.32 17.92
N HIS A 115 6.50 5.24 17.13
CA HIS A 115 7.55 4.21 17.11
C HIS A 115 8.88 4.79 16.63
N TYR A 116 8.90 5.58 15.55
CA TYR A 116 10.11 6.24 15.05
C TYR A 116 10.68 7.23 16.06
N LEU A 117 9.85 7.99 16.78
CA LEU A 117 10.30 8.87 17.87
C LEU A 117 10.99 8.07 18.99
N ARG A 118 10.39 6.95 19.43
CA ARG A 118 10.88 6.17 20.58
C ARG A 118 12.10 5.32 20.27
N TYR A 119 12.11 4.72 19.10
CA TYR A 119 13.08 3.68 18.76
C TYR A 119 14.07 4.13 17.68
N GLY A 120 13.77 5.20 16.95
CA GLY A 120 14.53 5.62 15.78
C GLY A 120 14.31 4.67 14.60
N HIS A 121 15.09 4.88 13.53
CA HIS A 121 15.06 4.02 12.35
C HIS A 121 15.93 2.77 12.59
N ARG A 122 15.32 1.67 13.04
CA ARG A 122 16.03 0.41 13.36
C ARG A 122 15.89 -0.70 12.33
N HIS A 123 15.18 -0.47 11.22
CA HIS A 123 15.03 -1.48 10.17
C HIS A 123 16.40 -1.80 9.56
N VAL A 124 16.75 -3.08 9.61
CA VAL A 124 17.95 -3.64 8.98
C VAL A 124 17.52 -4.26 7.66
N GLU A 125 18.32 -4.12 6.61
CA GLU A 125 18.03 -4.78 5.35
C GLU A 125 17.87 -6.30 5.56
N PRO A 126 16.90 -6.95 4.91
CA PRO A 126 16.04 -6.44 3.83
C PRO A 126 14.74 -5.75 4.27
N TRP A 127 14.48 -5.60 5.57
CA TRP A 127 13.32 -4.85 6.05
C TRP A 127 13.49 -3.35 5.80
N THR A 128 12.39 -2.70 5.44
CA THR A 128 12.41 -1.31 4.97
C THR A 128 11.76 -0.35 5.96
N GLY A 129 10.65 -0.74 6.59
CA GLY A 129 9.82 0.21 7.32
C GLY A 129 9.38 1.34 6.40
N PHE A 130 9.56 2.58 6.85
CA PHE A 130 9.34 3.75 6.01
C PHE A 130 10.33 3.83 4.84
N ILE A 131 9.80 3.84 3.62
CA ILE A 131 10.62 3.95 2.41
C ILE A 131 10.90 5.43 2.13
N LYS A 132 12.18 5.79 2.09
CA LYS A 132 12.67 7.17 1.97
C LYS A 132 12.39 7.81 0.60
N ASP A 133 12.34 9.14 0.55
CA ASP A 133 12.04 9.88 -0.68
C ASP A 133 13.01 9.60 -1.83
N PRO A 134 14.33 9.44 -1.65
CA PRO A 134 15.21 9.11 -2.77
C PRO A 134 14.83 7.79 -3.45
N ILE A 135 14.39 6.79 -2.67
CA ILE A 135 13.92 5.50 -3.19
C ILE A 135 12.57 5.67 -3.88
N MET A 136 11.64 6.39 -3.25
CA MET A 136 10.33 6.68 -3.85
C MET A 136 10.46 7.47 -5.16
N ARG A 137 11.36 8.46 -5.23
CA ARG A 137 11.62 9.21 -6.46
C ARG A 137 12.23 8.33 -7.56
N LYS A 138 13.19 7.46 -7.21
CA LYS A 138 13.86 6.58 -8.17
C LYS A 138 12.91 5.54 -8.78
N TYR A 139 12.07 4.90 -7.97
CA TYR A 139 11.26 3.75 -8.40
C TYR A 139 9.75 4.04 -8.53
N GLY A 140 9.28 5.15 -7.97
CA GLY A 140 7.88 5.57 -8.02
C GLY A 140 7.52 6.22 -9.35
N ILE A 141 8.46 6.88 -10.02
CA ILE A 141 8.24 7.42 -11.37
C ILE A 141 7.87 6.32 -12.36
N LEU A 142 8.40 5.12 -12.16
CA LEU A 142 8.16 3.95 -13.00
C LEU A 142 6.72 3.42 -12.91
N LEU A 143 6.02 3.69 -11.80
CA LEU A 143 4.58 3.42 -11.69
C LEU A 143 3.76 4.46 -12.47
N VAL A 144 4.27 5.69 -12.58
CA VAL A 144 3.54 6.82 -13.19
C VAL A 144 3.67 6.81 -14.72
N ASP A 145 4.81 6.37 -15.25
CA ASP A 145 5.05 6.17 -16.69
C ASP A 145 4.74 4.74 -17.18
N TRP A 146 4.38 3.85 -16.25
CA TRP A 146 3.90 2.48 -16.48
C TRP A 146 4.97 1.52 -16.99
N THR A 147 6.24 1.88 -16.84
CA THR A 147 7.36 0.94 -16.97
C THR A 147 7.19 -0.22 -15.98
N ILE A 148 6.73 0.08 -14.76
CA ILE A 148 6.18 -0.88 -13.81
C ILE A 148 4.65 -0.81 -13.96
N PRO A 149 3.99 -1.87 -14.45
CA PRO A 149 2.59 -1.81 -14.85
C PRO A 149 1.60 -1.70 -13.68
N GLY A 150 2.04 -2.06 -12.47
CA GLY A 150 1.25 -1.90 -11.26
C GLY A 150 1.97 -2.33 -9.99
N GLU A 151 1.18 -2.49 -8.93
CA GLU A 151 1.67 -2.73 -7.58
C GLU A 151 0.81 -3.78 -6.85
N GLY A 152 1.46 -4.80 -6.29
CA GLY A 152 0.84 -5.77 -5.40
C GLY A 152 1.19 -5.49 -3.95
N VAL A 153 0.20 -5.41 -3.07
CA VAL A 153 0.41 -5.32 -1.63
C VAL A 153 -0.01 -6.64 -1.00
N ILE A 154 0.95 -7.44 -0.58
CA ILE A 154 0.71 -8.77 0.02
C ILE A 154 0.77 -8.64 1.54
N VAL A 155 -0.30 -9.08 2.20
CA VAL A 155 -0.48 -8.94 3.65
C VAL A 155 -0.89 -10.26 4.27
N GLY A 156 -0.43 -10.52 5.49
CA GLY A 156 -0.86 -11.68 6.29
C GLY A 156 0.13 -12.84 6.21
N LYS A 157 -0.37 -14.05 5.94
CA LYS A 157 0.39 -15.29 5.90
C LYS A 157 -0.15 -16.24 4.83
N ALA A 158 0.69 -16.62 3.88
CA ALA A 158 0.37 -17.62 2.88
C ALA A 158 0.23 -19.03 3.49
N LYS A 159 -0.53 -19.91 2.84
CA LYS A 159 -0.69 -21.34 3.21
C LYS A 159 0.66 -22.02 3.44
N THR A 160 1.61 -21.83 2.53
CA THR A 160 3.00 -22.25 2.66
C THR A 160 3.95 -21.19 2.12
N SER A 161 5.23 -21.25 2.51
CA SER A 161 6.25 -20.33 1.98
C SER A 161 6.49 -20.53 0.49
N GLU A 162 6.33 -21.77 -0.02
CA GLU A 162 6.42 -22.06 -1.46
C GLU A 162 5.27 -21.42 -2.25
N ASP A 163 4.06 -21.44 -1.71
CA ASP A 163 2.90 -20.77 -2.32
C ASP A 163 3.13 -19.26 -2.44
N LEU A 164 3.67 -18.63 -1.39
CA LEU A 164 4.08 -17.23 -1.46
C LEU A 164 5.20 -17.02 -2.49
N GLY A 165 6.16 -17.95 -2.55
CA GLY A 165 7.24 -17.93 -3.53
C GLY A 165 6.73 -17.94 -4.97
N ASN A 166 5.69 -18.74 -5.25
CA ASN A 166 5.01 -18.76 -6.54
C ASN A 166 4.37 -17.40 -6.87
N ILE A 167 3.56 -16.86 -5.95
CA ILE A 167 2.91 -15.54 -6.10
C ILE A 167 3.95 -14.44 -6.35
N ALA A 168 5.02 -14.41 -5.55
CA ALA A 168 6.07 -13.40 -5.67
C ALA A 168 6.82 -13.53 -7.01
N ARG A 169 7.11 -14.75 -7.45
CA ARG A 169 7.76 -15.00 -8.75
C ARG A 169 6.87 -14.58 -9.93
N GLU A 170 5.57 -14.85 -9.86
CA GLU A 170 4.61 -14.41 -10.88
C GLU A 170 4.57 -12.88 -10.96
N LEU A 171 4.36 -12.19 -9.85
CA LEU A 171 4.38 -10.71 -9.81
C LEU A 171 5.70 -10.14 -10.34
N MET A 172 6.83 -10.72 -9.97
CA MET A 172 8.14 -10.31 -10.47
C MET A 172 8.29 -10.53 -11.99
N SER A 173 7.77 -11.64 -12.53
CA SER A 173 7.80 -11.92 -13.98
C SER A 173 6.97 -10.91 -14.78
N LEU A 174 5.89 -10.41 -14.17
CA LEU A 174 5.02 -9.35 -14.71
C LEU A 174 5.57 -7.94 -14.43
N ASN A 175 6.77 -7.83 -13.86
CA ASN A 175 7.41 -6.58 -13.45
C ASN A 175 6.56 -5.74 -12.47
N ILE A 176 5.70 -6.38 -11.67
CA ILE A 176 4.86 -5.72 -10.67
C ILE A 176 5.70 -5.40 -9.43
N LYS A 177 5.61 -4.15 -8.95
CA LYS A 177 6.20 -3.73 -7.67
C LYS A 177 5.44 -4.41 -6.54
N THR A 178 6.13 -4.90 -5.51
CA THR A 178 5.45 -5.59 -4.42
C THR A 178 5.84 -5.05 -3.06
N PHE A 179 4.83 -4.84 -2.21
CA PHE A 179 4.98 -4.61 -0.78
C PHE A 179 4.56 -5.87 -0.02
N PHE A 180 5.33 -6.27 0.99
CA PHE A 180 5.01 -7.38 1.88
C PHE A 180 4.86 -6.87 3.31
N CYS A 181 3.84 -7.35 4.01
CA CYS A 181 3.60 -7.01 5.42
C CYS A 181 3.01 -8.19 6.21
N ASN A 182 3.43 -8.35 7.46
CA ASN A 182 3.18 -9.51 8.33
C ASN A 182 4.02 -10.74 7.93
N GLU A 183 3.60 -11.94 8.32
CA GLU A 183 4.36 -13.19 8.19
C GLU A 183 4.78 -13.55 6.76
N VAL A 184 4.13 -12.99 5.74
CA VAL A 184 4.60 -13.08 4.35
C VAL A 184 6.00 -12.49 4.16
N CYS A 185 6.45 -11.57 5.03
CA CYS A 185 7.84 -11.09 5.01
C CYS A 185 8.82 -12.22 5.30
N GLU A 186 8.60 -12.96 6.38
CA GLU A 186 9.43 -14.10 6.77
C GLU A 186 9.35 -15.23 5.75
N GLN A 187 8.16 -15.53 5.23
CA GLN A 187 7.98 -16.54 4.19
C GLN A 187 8.73 -16.16 2.90
N ALA A 188 8.72 -14.88 2.50
CA ALA A 188 9.45 -14.40 1.33
C ALA A 188 10.98 -14.57 1.50
N LEU A 189 11.49 -14.38 2.73
CA LEU A 189 12.90 -14.62 3.05
C LEU A 189 13.26 -16.11 3.02
N GLU A 190 12.39 -16.97 3.53
CA GLU A 190 12.59 -18.42 3.56
C GLU A 190 12.79 -18.99 2.15
N VAL A 191 11.95 -18.58 1.19
CA VAL A 191 12.05 -18.99 -0.22
C VAL A 191 12.94 -18.10 -1.07
N LYS A 192 13.70 -17.20 -0.43
CA LYS A 192 14.72 -16.35 -1.06
C LYS A 192 14.16 -15.50 -2.22
N VAL A 193 12.96 -14.95 -2.05
CA VAL A 193 12.47 -13.86 -2.91
C VAL A 193 13.55 -12.79 -2.96
N LYS A 194 13.82 -12.23 -4.15
CA LYS A 194 14.83 -11.17 -4.34
C LYS A 194 14.33 -9.85 -3.76
N ALA A 195 14.18 -9.77 -2.43
CA ALA A 195 13.75 -8.57 -1.71
C ALA A 195 14.77 -7.42 -1.87
N GLY A 196 14.29 -6.20 -1.71
CA GLY A 196 15.06 -4.97 -1.77
C GLY A 196 14.67 -4.02 -2.89
N LYS A 197 15.11 -2.77 -2.75
CA LYS A 197 14.83 -1.66 -3.68
C LYS A 197 15.20 -1.94 -5.13
N GLU A 198 16.29 -2.70 -5.37
CA GLU A 198 16.78 -2.98 -6.73
C GLU A 198 15.83 -3.86 -7.55
N ASN A 199 14.98 -4.65 -6.88
CA ASN A 199 13.98 -5.51 -7.50
C ASN A 199 12.54 -5.00 -7.29
N CYS A 200 12.37 -3.81 -6.69
CA CYS A 200 11.05 -3.28 -6.33
C CYS A 200 10.19 -4.22 -5.48
N GLN A 201 10.83 -5.04 -4.62
CA GLN A 201 10.18 -5.95 -3.68
C GLN A 201 10.49 -5.47 -2.25
N PHE A 202 9.54 -4.91 -1.52
CA PHE A 202 9.80 -4.23 -0.24
C PHE A 202 9.16 -4.97 0.92
N LEU A 203 9.98 -5.40 1.88
CA LEU A 203 9.49 -6.00 3.13
C LEU A 203 9.25 -4.88 4.14
N LEU A 204 8.00 -4.51 4.38
CA LEU A 204 7.67 -3.36 5.23
C LEU A 204 7.86 -3.69 6.72
N GLY A 205 7.56 -4.92 7.11
CA GLY A 205 7.52 -5.39 8.50
C GLY A 205 6.11 -5.85 8.86
N ASN A 206 5.67 -5.58 10.09
CA ASN A 206 4.44 -6.14 10.65
C ASN A 206 3.43 -5.05 11.04
N PHE A 207 2.16 -5.44 11.10
CA PHE A 207 1.07 -4.67 11.68
C PHE A 207 0.91 -3.27 11.04
N THR A 208 1.13 -2.18 11.80
CA THR A 208 0.97 -0.80 11.33
C THR A 208 1.96 -0.39 10.26
N GLN A 209 3.04 -1.15 10.06
CA GLN A 209 4.04 -0.88 9.03
C GLN A 209 3.48 -1.00 7.60
N LEU A 210 2.30 -1.60 7.42
CA LEU A 210 1.56 -1.57 6.15
C LEU A 210 1.29 -0.13 5.66
N VAL A 211 1.16 0.84 6.57
CA VAL A 211 0.95 2.25 6.23
C VAL A 211 2.06 2.82 5.36
N HIS A 212 3.26 2.22 5.37
CA HIS A 212 4.39 2.65 4.56
C HIS A 212 4.16 2.41 3.06
N ALA A 213 3.29 1.47 2.66
CA ALA A 213 2.81 1.37 1.27
C ALA A 213 1.93 2.57 0.90
N PHE A 214 0.98 2.95 1.76
CA PHE A 214 0.12 4.11 1.51
C PHE A 214 0.93 5.41 1.49
N SER A 215 1.86 5.58 2.42
CA SER A 215 2.72 6.77 2.47
C SER A 215 3.62 6.87 1.24
N TYR A 216 4.11 5.74 0.70
CA TYR A 216 4.86 5.70 -0.56
C TYR A 216 4.00 6.20 -1.73
N ASN A 217 2.79 5.65 -1.87
CA ASN A 217 1.88 5.95 -2.97
C ASN A 217 1.36 7.38 -2.94
N LEU A 218 0.99 7.88 -1.77
CA LEU A 218 0.51 9.25 -1.58
C LEU A 218 1.60 10.29 -1.88
N ARG A 219 2.88 9.98 -1.61
CA ARG A 219 3.99 10.84 -2.05
C ARG A 219 4.15 10.90 -3.55
N ALA A 220 3.83 9.86 -4.30
CA ALA A 220 3.91 9.88 -5.76
C ALA A 220 2.97 10.95 -6.36
N ALA A 221 1.79 11.15 -5.77
CA ALA A 221 0.84 12.19 -6.18
C ALA A 221 1.40 13.60 -5.98
N MET A 222 2.05 13.87 -4.84
CA MET A 222 2.71 15.16 -4.59
C MET A 222 3.96 15.33 -5.47
N ALA A 223 4.80 14.30 -5.55
CA ALA A 223 6.12 14.37 -6.18
C ALA A 223 6.06 14.47 -7.71
N PHE A 224 5.14 13.73 -8.34
CA PHE A 224 5.06 13.62 -9.80
C PHE A 224 3.77 14.20 -10.35
N GLY A 225 2.66 14.08 -9.60
CA GLY A 225 1.39 14.71 -9.96
C GLY A 225 1.34 16.21 -9.67
N GLY A 226 2.25 16.73 -8.84
CA GLY A 226 2.25 18.13 -8.41
C GLY A 226 0.98 18.52 -7.65
N ILE A 227 0.28 17.54 -7.06
CA ILE A 227 -0.98 17.78 -6.36
C ILE A 227 -0.68 18.43 -5.02
N GLU A 228 -1.35 19.55 -4.76
CA GLU A 228 -1.18 20.28 -3.51
C GLU A 228 -1.60 19.41 -2.31
N PRO A 229 -0.84 19.46 -1.20
CA PRO A 229 -1.18 18.78 0.05
C PRO A 229 -2.56 19.21 0.58
N GLY A 230 -3.38 18.26 1.04
CA GLY A 230 -4.72 18.51 1.57
C GLY A 230 -5.84 18.53 0.53
N LEU A 231 -5.53 18.47 -0.77
CA LEU A 231 -6.54 18.24 -1.83
C LEU A 231 -6.95 16.76 -1.87
N ARG A 232 -7.64 16.31 -0.82
CA ARG A 232 -8.00 14.92 -0.52
C ARG A 232 -8.50 14.14 -1.74
N ASP A 233 -9.48 14.68 -2.47
CA ASP A 233 -10.07 13.98 -3.62
C ASP A 233 -9.16 13.96 -4.85
N HIS A 234 -8.31 14.98 -5.04
CA HIS A 234 -7.31 14.98 -6.11
C HIS A 234 -6.23 13.92 -5.86
N HIS A 235 -5.81 13.75 -4.60
CA HIS A 235 -4.90 12.67 -4.21
C HIS A 235 -5.52 11.32 -4.52
N ARG A 236 -6.77 11.07 -4.12
CA ARG A 236 -7.49 9.81 -4.37
C ARG A 236 -7.69 9.53 -5.85
N ASP A 237 -8.06 10.55 -6.63
CA ASP A 237 -8.17 10.44 -8.10
C ASP A 237 -6.82 10.05 -8.73
N TYR A 238 -5.73 10.68 -8.30
CA TYR A 238 -4.38 10.31 -8.77
C TYR A 238 -4.04 8.87 -8.42
N GLN A 239 -4.29 8.45 -7.17
CA GLN A 239 -4.08 7.07 -6.74
C GLN A 239 -4.84 6.10 -7.65
N ARG A 240 -6.15 6.31 -7.83
CA ARG A 240 -6.98 5.43 -8.66
C ARG A 240 -6.52 5.37 -10.13
N ARG A 241 -6.10 6.48 -10.72
CA ARG A 241 -5.74 6.54 -12.15
C ARG A 241 -4.30 6.15 -12.45
N ARG A 242 -3.35 6.49 -11.58
CA ARG A 242 -1.91 6.35 -11.84
C ARG A 242 -1.28 5.20 -11.07
N ILE A 243 -1.71 4.95 -9.84
CA ILE A 243 -1.17 3.87 -9.03
C ILE A 243 -2.08 2.66 -9.18
N ARG A 244 -1.68 1.74 -10.08
CA ARG A 244 -2.42 0.50 -10.35
C ARG A 244 -2.15 -0.55 -9.28
N ALA A 245 -2.49 -0.22 -8.04
CA ALA A 245 -2.30 -1.09 -6.89
C ALA A 245 -3.51 -1.98 -6.61
N PHE A 246 -3.27 -3.19 -6.12
CA PHE A 246 -4.24 -4.11 -5.52
C PHE A 246 -3.65 -4.78 -4.28
N VAL A 247 -4.51 -5.23 -3.37
CA VAL A 247 -4.11 -5.92 -2.14
C VAL A 247 -4.42 -7.40 -2.27
N LEU A 248 -3.47 -8.25 -1.90
CA LEU A 248 -3.66 -9.69 -1.66
C LEU A 248 -3.56 -9.94 -0.17
N HIS A 249 -4.67 -10.29 0.48
CA HIS A 249 -4.64 -10.76 1.86
C HIS A 249 -4.60 -12.28 1.89
N LEU A 250 -3.57 -12.82 2.56
CA LEU A 250 -3.37 -14.25 2.70
C LEU A 250 -3.59 -14.67 4.17
N GLY A 251 -4.39 -15.72 4.38
CA GLY A 251 -4.65 -16.28 5.70
C GLY A 251 -5.72 -15.55 6.50
N GLU A 252 -5.67 -15.71 7.83
CA GLU A 252 -6.71 -15.19 8.73
C GLU A 252 -6.79 -13.66 8.69
N ILE A 253 -8.01 -13.14 8.83
CA ILE A 253 -8.32 -11.71 8.76
C ILE A 253 -8.95 -11.27 10.08
N ASP A 254 -8.29 -10.36 10.80
CA ASP A 254 -8.85 -9.66 11.96
C ASP A 254 -9.52 -8.32 11.60
N ASP A 255 -10.23 -7.71 12.55
CA ASP A 255 -10.97 -6.45 12.32
C ASP A 255 -10.06 -5.26 11.99
N VAL A 256 -8.85 -5.19 12.56
CA VAL A 256 -7.89 -4.11 12.28
C VAL A 256 -7.35 -4.26 10.85
N GLN A 257 -7.11 -5.49 10.40
CA GLN A 257 -6.74 -5.79 9.01
C GLN A 257 -7.89 -5.45 8.06
N VAL A 258 -9.15 -5.80 8.38
CA VAL A 258 -10.31 -5.34 7.58
C VAL A 258 -10.30 -3.81 7.47
N ALA A 259 -10.11 -3.09 8.58
CA ALA A 259 -10.07 -1.63 8.53
C ALA A 259 -8.91 -1.09 7.66
N ALA A 260 -7.73 -1.73 7.69
CA ALA A 260 -6.62 -1.40 6.80
C ALA A 260 -6.92 -1.72 5.32
N HIS A 261 -7.64 -2.80 5.03
CA HIS A 261 -8.14 -3.10 3.68
C HIS A 261 -9.06 -1.99 3.17
N PHE A 262 -9.95 -1.49 4.02
CA PHE A 262 -10.80 -0.36 3.67
C PHE A 262 -10.03 0.95 3.47
N ALA A 263 -8.82 1.09 4.02
CA ALA A 263 -7.92 2.20 3.68
C ALA A 263 -7.43 2.09 2.23
N ALA A 264 -7.09 0.88 1.78
CA ALA A 264 -6.73 0.63 0.39
C ALA A 264 -7.93 0.89 -0.55
N ILE A 265 -9.12 0.41 -0.19
CA ILE A 265 -10.36 0.66 -0.95
C ILE A 265 -10.66 2.16 -1.01
N PHE A 266 -10.49 2.90 0.09
CA PHE A 266 -10.67 4.35 0.13
C PHE A 266 -9.77 5.11 -0.87
N LEU A 267 -8.55 4.61 -1.11
CA LEU A 267 -7.61 5.11 -2.12
C LEU A 267 -7.85 4.55 -3.53
N GLY A 268 -8.80 3.63 -3.69
CA GLY A 268 -9.21 3.10 -4.99
C GLY A 268 -8.52 1.79 -5.37
N PHE A 269 -8.01 1.03 -4.39
CA PHE A 269 -7.35 -0.26 -4.60
C PHE A 269 -8.27 -1.42 -4.12
N PRO A 270 -8.55 -2.42 -4.97
CA PRO A 270 -9.32 -3.58 -4.59
C PRO A 270 -8.51 -4.51 -3.69
N VAL A 271 -9.22 -5.32 -2.90
CA VAL A 271 -8.66 -6.27 -1.94
C VAL A 271 -9.18 -7.66 -2.28
N ILE A 272 -8.27 -8.59 -2.53
CA ILE A 272 -8.57 -9.98 -2.82
C ILE A 272 -8.04 -10.84 -1.67
N CYS A 273 -8.92 -11.65 -1.08
CA CYS A 273 -8.60 -12.53 0.03
C CYS A 273 -8.51 -13.98 -0.45
N ASP A 274 -7.50 -14.70 0.01
CA ASP A 274 -7.31 -16.13 -0.32
C ASP A 274 -8.21 -17.09 0.47
N THR A 275 -9.01 -16.55 1.38
CA THR A 275 -9.90 -17.29 2.26
C THR A 275 -11.31 -17.21 1.71
N GLU A 276 -12.07 -18.30 1.78
CA GLU A 276 -13.49 -18.30 1.42
C GLU A 276 -14.27 -17.32 2.31
N LEU A 277 -14.88 -16.31 1.68
CA LEU A 277 -15.69 -15.31 2.37
C LEU A 277 -17.17 -15.59 2.12
N PRO A 278 -18.03 -15.53 3.15
CA PRO A 278 -19.48 -15.50 2.96
C PRO A 278 -19.92 -14.32 2.08
N GLU A 279 -21.10 -14.40 1.47
CA GLU A 279 -21.66 -13.30 0.65
C GLU A 279 -21.78 -11.99 1.44
N ASP A 280 -22.13 -12.05 2.73
CA ASP A 280 -22.24 -10.88 3.63
C ASP A 280 -20.88 -10.32 4.08
N HIS A 281 -19.78 -10.84 3.52
CA HIS A 281 -18.39 -10.43 3.74
C HIS A 281 -17.66 -10.01 2.46
N GLN A 282 -18.39 -9.76 1.37
CA GLN A 282 -17.81 -9.36 0.09
C GLN A 282 -18.46 -8.11 -0.49
N VAL A 283 -17.68 -7.34 -1.26
CA VAL A 283 -18.12 -6.19 -2.05
C VAL A 283 -17.60 -6.39 -3.47
N PRO A 284 -18.48 -6.62 -4.45
CA PRO A 284 -18.06 -6.85 -5.84
C PRO A 284 -17.15 -5.73 -6.37
N GLY A 285 -16.03 -6.12 -6.98
CA GLY A 285 -14.99 -5.24 -7.52
C GLY A 285 -14.06 -4.60 -6.49
N TRP A 286 -14.26 -4.82 -5.18
CA TRP A 286 -13.54 -4.09 -4.13
C TRP A 286 -13.03 -4.95 -2.98
N TYR A 287 -13.78 -5.95 -2.54
CA TYR A 287 -13.42 -6.85 -1.44
C TYR A 287 -13.96 -8.23 -1.76
N GLU A 288 -13.13 -9.11 -2.31
CA GLU A 288 -13.58 -10.38 -2.87
C GLU A 288 -12.73 -11.55 -2.39
N SER A 289 -13.33 -12.74 -2.39
CA SER A 289 -12.67 -14.00 -2.11
C SER A 289 -12.19 -14.66 -3.40
N HIS A 290 -10.94 -15.10 -3.42
CA HIS A 290 -10.39 -15.94 -4.49
C HIS A 290 -9.39 -16.95 -3.91
N PRO A 291 -9.84 -18.13 -3.47
CA PRO A 291 -8.98 -19.07 -2.73
C PRO A 291 -7.93 -19.83 -3.54
N ASP A 292 -8.03 -19.78 -4.87
CA ASP A 292 -7.13 -20.47 -5.79
C ASP A 292 -5.86 -19.65 -6.05
N TYR A 293 -4.74 -20.12 -5.49
CA TYR A 293 -3.44 -19.46 -5.60
C TYR A 293 -2.87 -19.49 -7.02
N GLU A 294 -3.25 -20.45 -7.86
CA GLU A 294 -2.74 -20.54 -9.24
C GLU A 294 -3.26 -19.39 -10.12
N THR A 295 -4.44 -18.86 -9.79
CA THR A 295 -5.09 -17.80 -10.57
C THR A 295 -5.28 -16.50 -9.79
N LEU A 296 -4.82 -16.44 -8.54
CA LEU A 296 -5.02 -15.32 -7.61
C LEU A 296 -4.48 -13.99 -8.13
N VAL A 297 -3.23 -13.97 -8.61
CA VAL A 297 -2.58 -12.75 -9.12
C VAL A 297 -3.33 -12.24 -10.34
N LYS A 298 -3.60 -13.13 -11.30
CA LYS A 298 -4.38 -12.80 -12.50
C LYS A 298 -5.76 -12.24 -12.15
N TYR A 299 -6.48 -12.87 -11.23
CA TYR A 299 -7.79 -12.40 -10.78
C TYR A 299 -7.72 -10.99 -10.19
N ALA A 300 -6.74 -10.73 -9.32
CA ALA A 300 -6.55 -9.41 -8.72
C ALA A 300 -6.19 -8.33 -9.76
N MET A 301 -5.40 -8.68 -10.77
CA MET A 301 -5.10 -7.80 -11.90
C MET A 301 -6.36 -7.49 -12.72
N GLU A 302 -7.20 -8.49 -13.01
CA GLU A 302 -8.47 -8.31 -13.71
C GLU A 302 -9.42 -7.38 -12.95
N VAL A 303 -9.63 -7.62 -11.65
CA VAL A 303 -10.45 -6.76 -10.78
C VAL A 303 -9.89 -5.33 -10.74
N ARG A 304 -8.55 -5.17 -10.75
CA ARG A 304 -7.92 -3.85 -10.78
C ARG A 304 -8.06 -3.15 -12.14
N GLY A 305 -8.35 -3.87 -13.22
CA GLY A 305 -8.29 -3.37 -14.60
C GLY A 305 -6.84 -3.19 -15.08
N LEU A 306 -5.95 -4.08 -14.65
CA LEU A 306 -4.55 -4.09 -15.01
C LEU A 306 -4.33 -5.12 -16.14
N GLU A 307 -4.10 -4.60 -17.33
CA GLU A 307 -3.69 -5.39 -18.50
C GLU A 307 -2.16 -5.30 -18.62
N VAL A 308 -1.50 -6.46 -18.62
CA VAL A 308 -0.06 -6.59 -18.87
C VAL A 308 0.09 -7.45 -20.12
N GLU A 309 0.88 -6.96 -21.08
CA GLU A 309 1.32 -7.81 -22.19
C GLU A 309 2.25 -8.89 -21.62
N ASP A 310 2.05 -10.15 -22.01
CA ASP A 310 2.95 -11.26 -21.69
C ASP A 310 4.32 -11.00 -22.32
N ILE A 311 5.15 -10.22 -21.64
CA ILE A 311 6.56 -10.14 -21.94
C ILE A 311 7.18 -11.27 -21.13
N GLU A 312 7.64 -12.34 -21.79
CA GLU A 312 8.52 -13.33 -21.16
C GLU A 312 9.82 -12.63 -20.76
N VAL A 313 9.83 -11.97 -19.60
CA VAL A 313 11.04 -11.41 -19.03
C VAL A 313 11.77 -12.55 -18.33
N SER A 314 12.74 -13.16 -19.01
CA SER A 314 13.50 -14.31 -18.48
C SER A 314 14.25 -14.02 -17.17
N GLU A 315 14.46 -12.74 -16.85
CA GLU A 315 15.06 -12.30 -15.58
C GLU A 315 14.39 -10.99 -15.10
N PRO A 316 14.08 -10.85 -13.80
CA PRO A 316 13.52 -9.61 -13.26
C PRO A 316 14.40 -8.43 -13.67
N LEU A 317 13.78 -7.35 -14.14
CA LEU A 317 14.53 -6.17 -14.54
C LEU A 317 15.28 -5.64 -13.31
N VAL A 318 16.60 -5.82 -13.24
CA VAL A 318 17.42 -5.21 -12.20
C VAL A 318 17.52 -3.72 -12.51
N ILE A 319 16.79 -2.91 -11.74
CA ILE A 319 16.70 -1.46 -11.94
C ILE A 319 17.78 -0.79 -11.09
N GLY A 320 19.03 -0.83 -11.55
CA GLY A 320 20.13 -0.27 -10.76
C GLY A 320 21.53 -0.21 -11.36
N SER A 321 21.91 -1.03 -12.33
CA SER A 321 23.25 -0.93 -12.91
C SER A 321 23.34 0.21 -13.92
N THR A 322 24.36 1.06 -13.76
CA THR A 322 24.78 2.06 -14.74
C THR A 322 24.86 1.44 -16.13
N GLN A 323 24.50 2.20 -17.17
CA GLN A 323 24.43 1.72 -18.56
C GLN A 323 25.72 1.05 -19.07
N GLU A 324 26.86 1.24 -18.41
CA GLU A 324 28.15 0.63 -18.75
C GLU A 324 28.22 -0.89 -18.50
N GLU A 325 27.45 -1.44 -17.55
CA GLU A 325 27.45 -2.90 -17.31
C GLU A 325 26.48 -3.66 -18.22
N LYS A 326 25.52 -2.96 -18.85
CA LYS A 326 24.52 -3.58 -19.74
C LYS A 326 25.06 -3.93 -21.14
N VAL A 327 26.28 -3.49 -21.49
CA VAL A 327 26.86 -3.75 -22.82
C VAL A 327 27.28 -5.22 -22.98
N ILE A 328 27.64 -5.93 -21.90
CA ILE A 328 28.20 -7.28 -22.02
C ILE A 328 27.11 -8.38 -22.04
N ALA A 329 25.89 -8.12 -21.56
CA ALA A 329 24.81 -9.12 -21.57
C ALA A 329 23.87 -9.05 -22.80
N ARG A 330 23.98 -8.00 -23.63
CA ARG A 330 23.07 -7.76 -24.78
C ARG A 330 23.73 -7.84 -26.16
N GLU A 331 24.98 -8.29 -26.26
CA GLU A 331 25.62 -8.51 -27.57
C GLU A 331 25.11 -9.76 -28.32
N GLY A 332 24.23 -10.55 -27.70
CA GLY A 332 23.56 -11.67 -28.37
C GLY A 332 22.06 -11.43 -28.53
N LYS A 333 21.63 -11.01 -29.72
CA LYS A 333 20.24 -11.05 -30.23
C LYS A 333 19.29 -9.96 -29.69
N ASP A 334 19.14 -8.86 -30.44
CA ASP A 334 17.92 -8.58 -31.22
C ASP A 334 18.05 -7.22 -31.93
N SER A 335 17.84 -7.21 -33.25
CA SER A 335 18.11 -6.06 -34.13
C SER A 335 16.97 -5.03 -34.17
N LYS A 336 15.82 -5.33 -33.56
CA LYS A 336 14.62 -4.47 -33.62
C LYS A 336 14.54 -3.37 -32.55
N PHE A 337 15.38 -3.42 -31.50
CA PHE A 337 15.38 -2.37 -30.46
C PHE A 337 16.04 -1.05 -30.92
N LYS A 338 16.96 -1.12 -31.90
CA LYS A 338 17.70 0.06 -32.39
C LYS A 338 16.84 1.06 -33.17
N GLU A 339 15.80 0.63 -33.86
CA GLU A 339 14.97 1.53 -34.68
C GLU A 339 13.97 2.36 -33.86
N ARG A 340 13.47 1.85 -32.73
CA ARG A 340 12.47 2.58 -31.92
C ARG A 340 13.09 3.68 -31.04
N VAL A 341 14.36 3.56 -30.65
CA VAL A 341 15.03 4.56 -29.80
C VAL A 341 15.49 5.78 -30.62
N GLN A 342 15.76 5.64 -31.92
CA GLN A 342 16.13 6.79 -32.77
C GLN A 342 14.98 7.73 -33.09
N LEU A 343 13.71 7.32 -32.92
CA LEU A 343 12.55 8.15 -33.23
C LEU A 343 12.08 9.04 -32.08
N VAL A 344 12.61 8.84 -30.86
CA VAL A 344 12.26 9.62 -29.66
C VAL A 344 13.31 10.70 -29.36
N LEU A 345 14.44 10.69 -30.07
CA LEU A 345 15.54 11.66 -29.91
C LEU A 345 15.78 12.54 -31.15
N LYS A 346 14.77 12.64 -32.02
CA LYS A 346 14.57 13.75 -32.96
C LYS A 346 13.22 14.37 -32.67
#